data_AF-A0A2V7SCF7-F1
#
_entry.id   AF-A0A2V7SCF7-F1
#
_cell.length_a   1.000
_cell.length_b   1.000
_cell.length_c   1.000
_cell.angle_alpha   90.00
_cell.angle_beta   90.00
_cell.angle_gamma   90.00
#
_symmetry.space_group_name_H-M   'P 1'
#
loop_
_entity.id
_entity.type
_entity.pdbx_description
1 polymer ?
#
loop_
_entity_poly.entity_id
_entity_poly.type
_entity_poly.pdbx_seq_one_letter_code
_entity_poly.pdbx_strand_id
1 'polypeptide(L)'
;MTATEDTSGVRFPPPLIYVGGFVIGYLLDRAVPLTLTSWPLGEPLGWALVAVGVALMGSAVMTFRRAGTSLNPAKPTTRVVVHGPYRFTRNPMYVGWVIVYLGCVLLTNTVWPLVSLPVVLVLISRAVIAKEERY
;
A
#
# COMPACT_ATOMS: atom_id res chain seq x y z
N MET A 1 35.08 10.42 -12.58
CA MET A 1 33.91 9.57 -12.86
C MET A 1 33.07 9.50 -11.60
N THR A 2 32.11 10.42 -11.45
CA THR A 2 31.16 10.42 -10.32
C THR A 2 30.14 9.33 -10.59
N ALA A 3 30.15 8.27 -9.78
CA ALA A 3 29.10 7.27 -9.77
C ALA A 3 27.78 7.98 -9.44
N THR A 4 26.94 8.18 -10.45
CA THR A 4 25.54 8.57 -10.24
C THR A 4 24.88 7.43 -9.49
N GLU A 5 24.57 7.67 -8.21
CA GLU A 5 23.71 6.80 -7.42
C GLU A 5 22.35 6.72 -8.10
N ASP A 6 22.18 5.70 -8.93
CA ASP A 6 20.95 5.38 -9.66
C ASP A 6 19.91 4.87 -8.65
N THR A 7 19.32 5.82 -7.94
CA THR A 7 18.17 5.60 -7.07
C THR A 7 16.92 5.75 -7.93
N SER A 8 15.93 4.86 -7.74
CA SER A 8 14.72 4.66 -8.58
C SER A 8 13.80 5.88 -8.79
N GLY A 9 14.22 7.09 -8.42
CA GLY A 9 13.49 8.33 -8.68
C GLY A 9 12.18 8.43 -7.90
N VAL A 10 11.93 7.51 -6.98
CA VAL A 10 10.77 7.52 -6.07
C VAL A 10 11.08 8.51 -4.95
N ARG A 11 10.83 9.80 -5.22
CA ARG A 11 11.03 10.92 -4.28
C ARG A 11 10.16 10.84 -3.01
N PHE A 12 9.19 9.92 -2.96
CA PHE A 12 8.23 9.80 -1.87
C PHE A 12 8.00 8.33 -1.50
N PRO A 13 8.18 7.92 -0.23
CA PRO A 13 7.88 6.55 0.18
C PRO A 13 6.41 6.24 -0.14
N PRO A 14 6.11 5.19 -0.92
CA PRO A 14 4.76 4.91 -1.38
C PRO A 14 3.68 4.80 -0.29
N PRO A 15 3.98 4.30 0.93
CA PRO A 15 3.06 4.36 2.06
C PRO A 15 2.46 5.75 2.33
N LEU A 16 3.22 6.83 2.10
CA LEU A 16 2.74 8.19 2.34
C LEU A 16 1.60 8.59 1.40
N ILE A 17 1.51 8.02 0.20
CA ILE A 17 0.41 8.31 -0.72
C ILE A 17 -0.89 7.72 -0.17
N TYR A 18 -0.83 6.49 0.37
CA TYR A 18 -1.97 5.87 1.05
C TYR A 18 -2.38 6.65 2.30
N VAL A 19 -1.42 6.95 3.18
CA VAL A 19 -1.69 7.69 4.42
C VAL A 19 -2.24 9.09 4.11
N GLY A 20 -1.63 9.80 3.16
CA GLY A 20 -2.07 11.14 2.76
C GLY A 20 -3.50 11.13 2.20
N GLY A 21 -3.81 10.21 1.29
CA GLY A 21 -5.18 10.06 0.77
C GLY A 21 -6.19 9.75 1.87
N PHE A 22 -5.85 8.86 2.80
CA PHE A 22 -6.72 8.54 3.94
C PHE A 22 -6.96 9.76 4.84
N VAL A 23 -5.90 10.46 5.23
CA VAL A 23 -5.99 11.64 6.11
C VAL A 23 -6.81 12.74 5.44
N ILE A 24 -6.59 13.02 4.16
CA ILE A 24 -7.39 14.01 3.42
C ILE A 24 -8.86 13.60 3.40
N GLY A 25 -9.17 12.35 3.07
CA GLY A 25 -10.55 11.85 3.11
C GLY A 25 -11.17 11.98 4.51
N TYR A 26 -10.43 11.61 5.55
CA TYR A 26 -10.92 11.67 6.93
C TYR A 26 -11.17 13.12 7.39
N LEU A 27 -10.30 14.05 7.00
CA LEU A 27 -10.49 15.47 7.28
C LEU A 27 -11.68 16.06 6.51
N LEU A 28 -11.94 15.59 5.28
CA LEU A 28 -13.13 15.97 4.52
C LEU A 28 -14.41 15.47 5.20
N ASP A 29 -14.39 14.25 5.75
CA ASP A 29 -15.49 13.73 6.56
C ASP A 29 -15.76 14.62 7.79
N ARG A 30 -14.70 15.23 8.35
CA ARG A 30 -14.89 16.17 9.46
C ARG A 30 -15.67 17.42 9.08
N ALA A 31 -15.63 17.83 7.81
CA ALA A 31 -16.41 18.94 7.29
C ALA A 31 -17.81 18.49 6.80
N VAL A 32 -17.89 17.35 6.13
CA VAL A 32 -19.14 16.79 5.57
C VAL A 32 -19.26 15.33 6.00
N PRO A 33 -19.85 15.04 7.18
CA PRO A 33 -19.87 13.69 7.72
C PRO A 33 -20.78 12.78 6.89
N LEU A 34 -20.20 11.69 6.38
CA LEU A 34 -20.92 10.66 5.63
C LEU A 34 -20.51 9.28 6.15
N THR A 35 -21.48 8.60 6.77
CA THR A 35 -21.29 7.24 7.28
C THR A 35 -21.38 6.23 6.16
N LEU A 36 -20.48 5.24 6.18
CA LEU A 36 -20.41 4.22 5.14
C LEU A 36 -21.43 3.10 5.36
N THR A 37 -21.54 2.61 6.60
CA THR A 37 -22.47 1.54 6.97
C THR A 37 -23.06 1.75 8.36
N SER A 38 -24.25 1.18 8.57
CA SER A 38 -24.92 1.10 9.88
C SER A 38 -24.83 -0.30 10.51
N TRP A 39 -24.11 -1.24 9.88
CA TRP A 39 -24.10 -2.63 10.29
C TRP A 39 -23.09 -2.90 11.42
N PRO A 40 -23.46 -3.70 12.43
CA PRO A 40 -22.62 -3.95 13.61
C PRO A 40 -21.34 -4.73 13.32
N LEU A 41 -21.20 -5.30 12.11
CA LEU A 41 -20.03 -6.07 11.69
C LEU A 41 -18.93 -5.22 11.05
N GLY A 42 -19.11 -3.91 10.91
CA GLY A 42 -18.12 -3.02 10.29
C GLY A 42 -16.78 -3.03 11.02
N GLU A 43 -16.78 -2.91 12.35
CA GLU A 43 -15.56 -2.84 13.15
C GLU A 43 -14.79 -4.18 13.20
N PRO A 44 -15.41 -5.34 13.50
CA PRO A 44 -14.70 -6.63 13.44
C PRO A 44 -14.10 -6.91 12.06
N LEU A 45 -14.83 -6.59 10.98
CA LEU A 45 -14.34 -6.75 9.62
C LEU A 45 -13.17 -5.79 9.32
N GLY A 46 -13.25 -4.56 9.81
CA GLY A 46 -12.17 -3.58 9.72
C GLY A 46 -10.87 -4.09 10.33
N TRP A 47 -10.93 -4.60 11.57
CA TRP A 47 -9.78 -5.21 12.24
C TRP A 47 -9.26 -6.46 11.51
N ALA A 48 -10.15 -7.32 11.01
CA ALA A 48 -9.76 -8.48 10.23
C ALA A 48 -9.00 -8.09 8.96
N LEU A 49 -9.47 -7.07 8.24
CA LEU A 49 -8.78 -6.54 7.06
C LEU A 49 -7.41 -5.96 7.43
N VAL A 50 -7.31 -5.13 8.48
CA VAL A 50 -6.02 -4.60 8.94
C VAL A 50 -5.04 -5.73 9.24
N ALA A 51 -5.48 -6.75 9.99
CA ALA A 51 -4.64 -7.90 10.32
C ALA A 51 -4.17 -8.66 9.07
N VAL A 52 -5.06 -8.92 8.12
CA VAL A 52 -4.73 -9.59 6.84
C VAL A 52 -3.74 -8.76 6.01
N GLY A 53 -3.96 -7.45 5.89
CA GLY A 53 -3.08 -6.56 5.15
C GLY A 53 -1.68 -6.48 5.76
N VAL A 54 -1.59 -6.35 7.08
CA VAL A 54 -0.31 -6.36 7.82
C VAL A 54 0.40 -7.71 7.68
N ALA A 55 -0.33 -8.82 7.81
CA ALA A 55 0.24 -10.16 7.63
C ALA A 55 0.78 -10.35 6.20
N LEU A 56 0.06 -9.87 5.18
CA LEU A 56 0.51 -9.91 3.79
C LEU A 56 1.81 -9.11 3.60
N MET A 57 1.86 -7.87 4.09
CA MET A 57 3.08 -7.05 4.03
C MET A 57 4.25 -7.69 4.78
N GLY A 58 4.01 -8.20 5.99
CA GLY A 58 5.01 -8.92 6.79
C GLY A 58 5.53 -10.16 6.09
N SER A 59 4.66 -10.92 5.43
CA SER A 59 5.05 -12.10 4.63
C SER A 59 5.88 -11.70 3.42
N ALA A 60 5.56 -10.58 2.76
CA ALA A 60 6.31 -10.05 1.63
C ALA A 60 7.72 -9.62 2.05
N VAL A 61 7.84 -8.91 3.18
CA VAL A 61 9.12 -8.54 3.81
C VAL A 61 9.93 -9.78 4.20
N MET A 62 9.29 -10.75 4.84
CA MET A 62 9.94 -12.00 5.26
C MET A 62 10.47 -12.79 4.06
N THR A 63 9.75 -12.79 2.93
CA THR A 63 10.18 -13.48 1.71
C THR A 63 11.50 -12.89 1.19
N PHE A 64 11.61 -11.56 1.14
CA PHE A 64 12.87 -10.91 0.76
C PHE A 64 14.00 -11.16 1.76
N ARG A 65 13.71 -11.10 3.08
CA ARG A 65 14.69 -11.42 4.12
C ARG A 65 15.22 -12.86 4.00
N ARG A 66 14.33 -13.83 3.76
CA ARG A 66 14.68 -15.25 3.56
C ARG A 66 15.45 -15.49 2.26
N ALA A 67 15.18 -14.71 1.23
CA ALA A 67 15.91 -14.77 -0.04
C ALA A 67 17.31 -14.12 0.04
N GLY A 68 17.67 -13.48 1.15
CA GLY A 68 18.96 -12.81 1.32
C GLY A 68 19.17 -11.62 0.36
N THR A 69 18.08 -11.07 -0.18
CA THR A 69 18.09 -9.97 -1.15
C THR A 69 17.51 -8.71 -0.52
N SER A 70 17.99 -7.54 -0.94
CA SER A 70 17.53 -6.28 -0.35
C SER A 70 16.11 -5.96 -0.82
N LEU A 71 15.27 -5.48 0.10
CA LEU A 71 13.95 -4.87 -0.18
C LEU A 71 14.04 -3.57 -0.98
N ASN A 72 15.23 -3.11 -1.36
CA ASN A 72 15.45 -1.82 -1.98
C ASN A 72 15.02 -1.87 -3.45
N PRO A 73 13.96 -1.14 -3.86
CA PRO A 73 13.55 -1.03 -5.26
C PRO A 73 14.62 -0.35 -6.14
N ALA A 74 15.62 0.27 -5.52
CA ALA A 74 16.73 0.97 -6.15
C ALA A 74 18.00 0.11 -6.32
N LYS A 75 17.96 -1.19 -6.02
CA LYS A 75 19.08 -2.09 -6.31
C LYS A 75 18.66 -3.10 -7.38
N PRO A 76 19.46 -3.30 -8.45
CA PRO A 76 19.15 -4.29 -9.47
C PRO A 76 18.97 -5.66 -8.80
N THR A 77 17.74 -6.18 -8.83
CA THR A 77 17.42 -7.49 -8.30
C THR A 77 18.09 -8.56 -9.16
N THR A 78 19.20 -9.12 -8.67
CA THR A 78 19.90 -10.24 -9.30
C THR A 78 19.09 -11.54 -9.33
N ARG A 79 17.95 -11.61 -8.61
CA ARG A 79 17.00 -12.74 -8.62
C ARG A 79 15.56 -12.25 -8.44
N VAL A 80 14.68 -12.64 -9.35
CA VAL A 80 13.23 -12.45 -9.19
C VAL A 80 12.74 -13.42 -8.12
N VAL A 81 12.22 -12.89 -7.02
CA VAL A 81 11.61 -13.70 -5.96
C VAL A 81 10.21 -14.11 -6.40
N VAL A 82 10.01 -15.39 -6.72
CA VAL A 82 8.72 -15.93 -7.22
C VAL A 82 7.97 -16.80 -6.19
N HIS A 83 8.43 -16.81 -4.93
CA HIS A 83 7.83 -17.60 -3.85
C HIS A 83 7.08 -16.71 -2.86
N GLY A 84 6.20 -17.31 -2.05
CA GLY A 84 5.37 -16.56 -1.10
C GLY A 84 4.33 -15.68 -1.81
N PRO A 85 4.03 -14.47 -1.32
CA PRO A 85 3.01 -13.60 -1.92
C PRO A 85 3.40 -13.07 -3.31
N TYR A 86 4.70 -13.06 -3.64
CA TYR A 86 5.20 -12.64 -4.95
C TYR A 86 4.82 -13.59 -6.10
N ARG A 87 4.27 -14.78 -5.80
CA ARG A 87 3.71 -15.68 -6.83
C ARG A 87 2.40 -15.16 -7.43
N PHE A 88 1.68 -14.31 -6.71
CA PHE A 88 0.36 -13.81 -7.10
C PHE A 88 0.43 -12.43 -7.74
N THR A 89 1.34 -11.58 -7.28
CA THR A 89 1.56 -10.24 -7.81
C THR A 89 3.02 -9.87 -7.63
N ARG A 90 3.56 -9.05 -8.54
CA ARG A 90 4.90 -8.45 -8.39
C ARG A 90 4.97 -7.48 -7.22
N ASN A 91 3.81 -7.02 -6.75
CA ASN A 91 3.65 -5.85 -5.89
C ASN A 91 2.77 -6.15 -4.63
N PRO A 92 3.04 -7.22 -3.86
CA PRO A 92 2.19 -7.66 -2.76
C PRO A 92 2.14 -6.67 -1.60
N MET A 93 3.16 -5.83 -1.40
CA MET A 93 3.14 -4.78 -0.38
C MET A 93 2.07 -3.73 -0.67
N TYR A 94 1.92 -3.32 -1.94
CA TYR A 94 0.87 -2.37 -2.35
C TYR A 94 -0.53 -2.94 -2.15
N VAL A 95 -0.70 -4.24 -2.44
CA VAL A 95 -1.96 -4.94 -2.14
C VAL A 95 -2.24 -4.93 -0.63
N GLY A 96 -1.23 -5.21 0.19
CA GLY A 96 -1.36 -5.12 1.65
C GLY A 96 -1.79 -3.73 2.13
N TRP A 97 -1.21 -2.66 1.57
CA TRP A 97 -1.61 -1.29 1.89
C TRP A 97 -3.06 -0.98 1.53
N VAL A 98 -3.55 -1.46 0.38
CA VAL A 98 -4.97 -1.30 -0.01
C VAL A 98 -5.89 -2.02 0.99
N ILE A 99 -5.53 -3.23 1.40
CA ILE A 99 -6.33 -4.01 2.37
C ILE A 99 -6.37 -3.29 3.73
N VAL A 100 -5.22 -2.80 4.22
CA VAL A 100 -5.16 -2.01 5.47
C VAL A 100 -5.99 -0.72 5.34
N TYR A 101 -5.87 -0.02 4.21
CA TYR A 101 -6.64 1.20 3.94
C TYR A 101 -8.15 0.95 4.04
N LEU A 102 -8.64 -0.13 3.40
CA LEU A 102 -10.05 -0.52 3.47
C LEU A 102 -10.47 -0.94 4.88
N GLY A 103 -9.60 -1.62 5.62
CA GLY A 103 -9.83 -1.91 7.04
C GLY A 103 -10.04 -0.63 7.85
N CYS A 104 -9.17 0.37 7.66
CA CYS A 104 -9.28 1.67 8.34
C CYS A 104 -10.56 2.44 7.92
N VAL A 105 -10.98 2.35 6.64
CA VAL A 105 -12.25 2.92 6.17
C VAL A 105 -13.44 2.37 6.97
N LEU A 106 -13.45 1.06 7.23
CA LEU A 106 -14.51 0.43 8.02
C LEU A 106 -14.43 0.81 9.49
N LEU A 107 -13.22 0.88 10.06
CA LEU A 107 -13.00 1.25 11.47
C LEU A 107 -13.39 2.71 11.76
N THR A 108 -13.12 3.63 10.83
CA THR A 108 -13.55 5.04 10.97
C THR A 108 -14.99 5.26 10.51
N ASN A 109 -15.56 4.30 9.77
CA ASN A 109 -16.88 4.36 9.17
C ASN A 109 -17.09 5.63 8.31
N THR A 110 -16.07 6.04 7.55
CA THR A 110 -16.08 7.27 6.75
C THR A 110 -16.07 6.97 5.24
N VAL A 111 -16.93 7.65 4.48
CA VAL A 111 -17.04 7.44 3.02
C VAL A 111 -15.91 8.13 2.25
N TRP A 112 -15.44 9.28 2.71
CA TRP A 112 -14.48 10.11 1.95
C TRP A 112 -13.12 9.46 1.70
N PRO A 113 -12.49 8.75 2.66
CA PRO A 113 -11.28 7.98 2.36
C PRO A 113 -11.54 6.92 1.28
N LEU A 114 -12.69 6.24 1.30
CA LEU A 114 -13.06 5.27 0.27
C LEU A 114 -13.15 5.93 -1.13
N VAL A 115 -13.73 7.12 -1.21
CA VAL A 115 -13.81 7.90 -2.46
C VAL A 115 -12.42 8.35 -2.95
N SER A 116 -11.48 8.59 -2.04
CA SER A 116 -10.10 8.95 -2.40
C SER A 116 -9.26 7.77 -2.88
N LEU A 117 -9.66 6.53 -2.57
CA LEU A 117 -8.88 5.33 -2.87
C LEU A 117 -8.58 5.14 -4.37
N PRO A 118 -9.51 5.32 -5.33
CA PRO A 118 -9.19 5.25 -6.76
C PRO A 118 -8.08 6.24 -7.17
N VAL A 119 -8.08 7.45 -6.60
CA VAL A 119 -7.04 8.46 -6.87
C VAL A 119 -5.70 8.00 -6.32
N VAL A 120 -5.67 7.49 -5.09
CA VAL A 120 -4.47 6.89 -4.46
C VAL A 120 -3.92 5.75 -5.32
N LEU A 121 -4.78 4.87 -5.83
CA LEU A 121 -4.37 3.77 -6.70
C LEU A 121 -3.76 4.26 -8.01
N VAL A 122 -4.38 5.24 -8.68
CA VAL A 122 -3.83 5.82 -9.91
C VAL A 122 -2.48 6.49 -9.65
N LEU A 123 -2.34 7.20 -8.53
CA LEU A 123 -1.09 7.83 -8.13
C LEU A 123 0.01 6.80 -7.88
N ILE A 124 -0.27 5.75 -7.09
CA ILE A 124 0.68 4.65 -6.85
C ILE A 124 1.06 3.98 -8.18
N SER A 125 0.07 3.61 -9.00
CA SER A 125 0.31 2.91 -10.26
C SER A 125 1.18 3.72 -11.22
N ARG A 126 0.95 5.03 -11.36
CA ARG A 126 1.69 5.87 -12.30
C ARG A 126 3.00 6.41 -11.74
N ALA A 127 3.02 6.84 -10.48
CA ALA A 127 4.16 7.52 -9.89
C ALA A 127 5.23 6.55 -9.38
N VAL A 128 4.82 5.33 -9.02
CA VAL A 128 5.69 4.33 -8.39
C VAL A 128 5.77 3.07 -9.24
N ILE A 129 4.67 2.33 -9.41
CA ILE A 129 4.69 1.00 -10.04
C ILE A 129 5.19 1.08 -11.50
N ALA A 130 4.67 2.01 -12.30
CA ALA A 130 5.09 2.16 -13.69
C ALA A 130 6.55 2.60 -13.85
N LYS A 131 7.15 3.19 -12.82
CA LYS A 131 8.59 3.47 -12.79
C LYS A 131 9.36 2.22 -12.37
N GLU A 132 8.92 1.54 -11.32
CA GLU A 132 9.52 0.28 -10.83
C GLU A 132 9.54 -0.82 -11.91
N GLU A 133 8.54 -0.89 -12.80
CA GLU A 133 8.49 -1.89 -13.87
C GLU A 133 9.33 -1.53 -15.12
N ARG A 134 9.79 -0.27 -15.24
CA ARG A 134 10.61 0.19 -16.36
C ARG A 134 12.11 0.05 -16.12
N TYR A 135 12.52 -0.11 -14.86
CA TYR A 135 13.89 -0.37 -14.42
C TYR A 135 14.10 -1.88 -14.24
#